data_AF-X1F8Z5-F1
#
_entry.id   AF-X1F8Z5-F1
#
_cell.length_a   1.000
_cell.length_b   1.000
_cell.length_c   1.000
_cell.angle_alpha   90.00
_cell.angle_beta   90.00
_cell.angle_gamma   90.00
#
_symmetry.space_group_name_H-M   'P 1'
#
loop_
_entity.id
_entity.type
_entity.pdbx_description
1 polymer ?
#
loop_
_entity_poly.entity_id
_entity_poly.type
_entity_poly.pdbx_seq_one_letter_code
_entity_poly.pdbx_strand_id
1 'polypeptide(L)'
;MLRFYSQYVNEGDLCFDIGANIGNRIGVFLKLGATVVAVEPQNSCMRKLLKKYGNNNKVFLVHKALGSREGKGNLILSNSHTVSSMSEEWIDCVRDSDMFFTSTSAFQWHENVTVPVTTLDKLIRKYGSPAVCKIDVEGFEYQ
;
A
#
# COMPACT_ATOMS: atom_id res chain seq x y z
N MET A 1 -10.75 6.36 -12.84
CA MET A 1 -9.85 5.29 -12.38
C MET A 1 -9.97 4.03 -13.23
N LEU A 2 -11.15 3.42 -13.37
CA LEU A 2 -11.32 2.22 -14.21
C LEU A 2 -10.84 2.41 -15.66
N ARG A 3 -11.29 3.49 -16.33
CA ARG A 3 -10.85 3.88 -17.69
C ARG A 3 -9.33 4.12 -17.83
N PHE A 4 -8.67 4.53 -16.75
CA PHE A 4 -7.22 4.74 -16.78
C PHE A 4 -6.51 3.39 -16.76
N TYR A 5 -6.84 2.53 -15.80
CA TYR A 5 -6.19 1.22 -15.67
C TYR A 5 -6.57 0.23 -16.77
N SER A 6 -7.73 0.37 -17.42
CA SER A 6 -8.14 -0.50 -18.55
C SER A 6 -7.23 -0.39 -19.77
N GLN A 7 -6.31 0.58 -19.80
CA GLN A 7 -5.30 0.72 -20.86
C GLN A 7 -4.07 -0.17 -20.62
N TYR A 8 -3.90 -0.67 -19.40
CA TYR A 8 -2.71 -1.40 -18.95
C TYR A 8 -3.01 -2.77 -18.35
N VAL A 9 -4.28 -3.04 -18.03
CA VAL A 9 -4.72 -4.26 -17.35
C VAL A 9 -5.77 -4.96 -18.21
N ASN A 10 -5.49 -6.21 -18.54
CA ASN A 10 -6.37 -7.13 -19.22
C ASN A 10 -6.97 -8.13 -18.23
N GLU A 11 -8.01 -8.84 -18.68
CA GLU A 11 -8.57 -9.95 -17.90
C GLU A 11 -7.52 -11.06 -17.71
N GLY A 12 -7.41 -11.56 -16.48
CA GLY A 12 -6.43 -12.59 -16.11
C GLY A 12 -5.06 -12.05 -15.68
N ASP A 13 -4.79 -10.74 -15.87
CA ASP A 13 -3.52 -10.15 -15.45
C ASP A 13 -3.32 -10.20 -13.93
N LEU A 14 -2.06 -10.20 -13.52
CA LEU A 14 -1.64 -10.03 -12.15
C LEU A 14 -1.31 -8.56 -11.88
N CYS A 15 -1.92 -7.96 -10.86
CA CYS A 15 -1.66 -6.60 -10.44
C CYS A 15 -1.13 -6.56 -9.00
N PHE A 16 -0.10 -5.75 -8.77
CA PHE A 16 0.39 -5.45 -7.43
C PHE A 16 -0.11 -4.07 -6.99
N ASP A 17 -0.67 -3.99 -5.78
CA ASP A 17 -1.10 -2.76 -5.12
C ASP A 17 -0.28 -2.60 -3.83
N ILE A 18 0.86 -1.90 -3.94
CA ILE A 18 1.75 -1.62 -2.81
C ILE A 18 1.28 -0.35 -2.12
N GLY A 19 1.08 -0.42 -0.80
CA GLY A 19 0.36 0.60 -0.05
C GLY A 19 -1.13 0.57 -0.37
N ALA A 20 -1.75 -0.62 -0.29
CA ALA A 20 -3.13 -0.83 -0.71
C ALA A 20 -4.15 -0.05 0.13
N ASN A 21 -3.77 0.38 1.34
CA ASN A 21 -4.58 1.16 2.25
C ASN A 21 -5.94 0.46 2.48
N ILE A 22 -7.07 1.15 2.27
CA ILE A 22 -8.41 0.57 2.36
C ILE A 22 -8.91 -0.13 1.07
N GLY A 23 -8.05 -0.33 0.08
CA GLY A 23 -8.31 -1.18 -1.09
C GLY A 23 -9.04 -0.49 -2.24
N ASN A 24 -8.78 0.81 -2.45
CA ASN A 24 -9.38 1.57 -3.55
C ASN A 24 -8.95 1.03 -4.93
N ARG A 25 -7.68 0.62 -5.10
CA ARG A 25 -7.15 0.09 -6.37
C ARG A 25 -7.54 -1.37 -6.58
N ILE A 26 -7.55 -2.19 -5.52
CA ILE A 26 -8.03 -3.59 -5.56
C ILE A 26 -9.39 -3.71 -6.27
N GLY A 27 -10.38 -2.91 -5.85
CA GLY A 27 -11.72 -2.96 -6.46
C GLY A 27 -11.76 -2.58 -7.94
N VAL A 28 -10.82 -1.74 -8.41
CA VAL A 28 -10.71 -1.38 -9.81
C VAL A 28 -10.09 -2.51 -10.62
N PHE A 29 -9.00 -3.10 -10.14
CA PHE A 29 -8.35 -4.24 -10.81
C PHE A 29 -9.25 -5.47 -10.89
N LEU A 30 -10.00 -5.77 -9.84
CA LEU A 30 -10.98 -6.86 -9.86
C LEU A 30 -12.07 -6.66 -10.93
N LYS A 31 -12.54 -5.42 -11.12
CA LYS A 31 -13.52 -5.08 -12.17
C LYS A 31 -12.96 -5.26 -13.58
N LEU A 32 -11.64 -5.22 -13.74
CA LEU A 32 -10.94 -5.50 -14.99
C LEU A 32 -10.60 -7.00 -15.15
N GLY A 33 -11.02 -7.85 -14.21
CA GLY A 33 -10.83 -9.30 -14.27
C GLY A 33 -9.47 -9.78 -13.73
N ALA A 34 -8.63 -8.88 -13.24
CA ALA A 34 -7.29 -9.18 -12.75
C ALA A 34 -7.29 -9.90 -11.39
N THR A 35 -6.17 -10.56 -11.10
CA THR A 35 -5.79 -11.06 -9.77
C THR A 35 -4.91 -10.02 -9.08
N VAL A 36 -5.11 -9.79 -7.79
CA VAL A 36 -4.45 -8.69 -7.07
C VAL A 36 -3.63 -9.21 -5.90
N VAL A 37 -2.36 -8.81 -5.83
CA VAL A 37 -1.55 -8.91 -4.60
C VAL A 37 -1.51 -7.53 -3.97
N ALA A 38 -2.17 -7.38 -2.83
CA ALA A 38 -2.28 -6.12 -2.11
C ALA A 38 -1.42 -6.15 -0.84
N VAL A 39 -0.50 -5.20 -0.73
CA VAL A 39 0.45 -5.10 0.38
C VAL A 39 0.09 -3.88 1.23
N GLU A 40 -0.16 -4.11 2.51
CA GLU A 40 -0.53 -3.06 3.46
C GLU A 40 -0.05 -3.44 4.87
N PRO A 41 0.82 -2.64 5.51
CA PRO A 41 1.34 -2.93 6.85
C PRO A 41 0.43 -2.49 8.00
N GLN A 42 -0.47 -1.51 7.81
CA GLN A 42 -1.29 -0.98 8.91
C GLN A 42 -2.39 -1.96 9.32
N ASN A 43 -2.38 -2.39 10.59
CA ASN A 43 -3.39 -3.28 11.18
C ASN A 43 -4.84 -2.81 10.90
N SER A 44 -5.09 -1.51 11.03
CA SER A 44 -6.43 -0.92 10.85
C SER A 44 -6.92 -1.02 9.41
N CYS A 45 -6.04 -0.77 8.44
CA CYS A 45 -6.31 -0.93 7.02
C CYS A 45 -6.46 -2.41 6.64
N MET A 46 -5.55 -3.26 7.11
CA MET A 46 -5.60 -4.70 6.84
C MET A 46 -6.90 -5.33 7.34
N ARG A 47 -7.42 -4.94 8.51
CA ARG A 47 -8.74 -5.38 8.99
C ARG A 47 -9.88 -5.01 8.02
N LYS A 48 -9.85 -3.81 7.44
CA LYS A 48 -10.83 -3.39 6.43
C LYS A 48 -10.69 -4.19 5.14
N LEU A 49 -9.45 -4.44 4.69
CA LEU A 49 -9.15 -5.26 3.52
C LEU A 49 -9.64 -6.70 3.71
N LEU A 50 -9.35 -7.34 4.84
CA LEU A 50 -9.82 -8.68 5.18
C LEU A 50 -11.35 -8.75 5.19
N LYS A 51 -12.02 -7.77 5.79
CA LYS A 51 -13.50 -7.71 5.79
C LYS A 51 -14.07 -7.62 4.37
N LYS A 52 -13.42 -6.89 3.47
CA LYS A 52 -13.91 -6.63 2.11
C LYS A 52 -13.53 -7.72 1.10
N TYR A 53 -12.35 -8.30 1.24
CA TYR A 53 -11.71 -9.15 0.23
C TYR A 53 -11.18 -10.49 0.75
N GLY A 54 -11.24 -10.77 2.06
CA GLY A 54 -10.63 -11.96 2.65
C GLY A 54 -11.15 -13.30 2.12
N ASN A 55 -12.37 -13.32 1.57
CA ASN A 55 -12.97 -14.51 0.95
C ASN A 55 -12.90 -14.49 -0.59
N ASN A 56 -12.20 -13.51 -1.18
CA ASN A 56 -12.08 -13.40 -2.64
C ASN A 56 -10.82 -14.13 -3.11
N ASN A 57 -10.98 -15.19 -3.89
CA ASN A 57 -9.88 -16.01 -4.41
C ASN A 57 -8.96 -15.30 -5.43
N LYS A 58 -9.37 -14.13 -5.95
CA LYS A 58 -8.54 -13.28 -6.81
C LYS A 58 -7.77 -12.21 -6.02
N VAL A 59 -7.82 -12.20 -4.69
CA VAL A 59 -7.09 -11.22 -3.86
C VAL A 59 -6.18 -11.91 -2.85
N PHE A 60 -4.89 -11.61 -2.94
CA PHE A 60 -3.89 -12.01 -1.95
C PHE A 60 -3.54 -10.80 -1.09
N LEU A 61 -3.90 -10.84 0.18
CA LEU A 61 -3.57 -9.80 1.15
C LEU A 61 -2.26 -10.12 1.85
N VAL A 62 -1.30 -9.20 1.76
CA VAL A 62 0.04 -9.32 2.37
C VAL A 62 0.17 -8.26 3.46
N HIS A 63 0.10 -8.71 4.71
CA HIS A 63 0.21 -7.85 5.90
C HIS A 63 1.67 -7.60 6.28
N LYS A 64 2.36 -6.85 5.42
CA LYS A 64 3.78 -6.47 5.56
C LYS A 64 3.99 -5.11 4.89
N ALA A 65 5.09 -4.45 5.22
CA ALA A 65 5.64 -3.38 4.41
C ALA A 65 6.58 -3.96 3.34
N LEU A 66 6.92 -3.13 2.35
CA LEU A 66 8.01 -3.42 1.42
C LEU A 66 9.26 -2.61 1.80
N GLY A 67 10.42 -3.19 1.49
CA GLY A 67 11.71 -2.52 1.51
C GLY A 67 12.78 -3.39 0.86
N SER A 68 14.01 -2.89 0.85
CA SER A 68 15.15 -3.49 0.13
C SER A 68 15.61 -4.83 0.69
N ARG A 69 15.23 -5.14 1.94
CA ARG A 69 15.53 -6.40 2.63
C ARG A 69 14.38 -6.83 3.52
N GLU A 70 14.27 -8.14 3.73
CA GLU A 70 13.36 -8.67 4.73
C GLU A 70 13.78 -8.29 6.15
N GLY A 71 12.80 -8.27 7.04
CA GLY A 71 13.04 -8.05 8.46
C GLY A 71 11.86 -7.36 9.12
N LYS A 72 12.17 -6.33 9.88
CA LYS A 72 11.20 -5.47 10.55
C LYS A 72 11.50 -4.01 10.20
N GLY A 73 10.45 -3.22 10.07
CA GLY A 73 10.51 -1.79 9.80
C GLY A 73 9.72 -1.02 10.85
N ASN A 74 10.13 0.22 11.11
CA ASN A 74 9.38 1.13 11.95
C ASN A 74 8.40 1.93 11.09
N LEU A 75 7.10 1.75 11.32
CA LEU A 75 6.05 2.51 10.67
C LEU A 75 5.51 3.55 11.65
N ILE A 76 5.54 4.81 11.26
CA ILE A 76 5.09 5.92 12.07
C ILE A 76 3.65 6.23 11.67
N LEU A 77 2.72 5.95 12.57
CA LEU A 77 1.29 6.11 12.34
C LEU A 77 0.86 7.55 12.58
N SER A 78 0.09 8.06 11.63
CA SER A 78 -0.68 9.29 11.77
C SER A 78 -2.10 9.00 12.24
N ASN A 79 -2.74 10.01 12.82
CA ASN A 79 -4.20 10.02 13.03
C ASN A 79 -4.99 9.86 11.72
N SER A 80 -4.38 10.14 10.56
CA SER A 80 -4.89 9.77 9.24
C SER A 80 -4.08 8.64 8.62
N HIS A 81 -4.75 7.52 8.34
CA HIS A 81 -4.12 6.33 7.73
C HIS A 81 -3.56 6.55 6.32
N THR A 82 -3.84 7.69 5.69
CA THR A 82 -3.35 8.04 4.34
C THR A 82 -1.99 8.71 4.36
N VAL A 83 -1.45 9.06 5.54
CA VAL A 83 -0.15 9.75 5.65
C VAL A 83 0.77 9.07 6.67
N SER A 84 0.47 7.85 7.10
CA SER A 84 1.40 7.02 7.86
C SER A 84 2.58 6.60 6.97
N SER A 85 3.81 6.69 7.45
CA SER A 85 5.01 6.42 6.63
C SER A 85 6.13 5.74 7.42
N MET A 86 7.03 5.07 6.70
CA MET A 86 8.30 4.57 7.22
C MET A 86 9.48 5.52 6.95
N SER A 87 9.26 6.64 6.25
CA SER A 87 10.27 7.69 6.05
C SER A 87 10.02 8.83 7.04
N GLU A 88 11.00 9.05 7.93
CA GLU A 88 11.00 10.20 8.85
C GLU A 88 11.16 11.49 8.06
N GLU A 89 12.00 11.48 7.03
CA GLU A 89 12.27 12.65 6.17
C GLU A 89 11.00 13.13 5.46
N TRP A 90 10.20 12.20 4.95
CA TRP A 90 8.92 12.53 4.32
C TRP A 90 7.94 13.13 5.34
N ILE A 91 7.86 12.57 6.55
CA ILE A 91 6.98 13.09 7.61
C ILE A 91 7.37 14.51 7.98
N ASP A 92 8.67 14.79 8.11
CA ASP A 92 9.15 16.13 8.44
C ASP A 92 8.87 17.13 7.31
N CYS A 93 9.07 16.73 6.05
CA CYS A 93 8.64 17.54 4.90
C CYS A 93 7.13 17.85 4.93
N VAL A 94 6.29 16.86 5.28
CA VAL A 94 4.84 17.08 5.36
C VAL A 94 4.49 18.02 6.51
N ARG A 95 5.09 17.86 7.68
CA ARG A 95 4.87 18.75 8.85
C ARG A 95 5.20 20.22 8.54
N ASP A 96 6.29 20.45 7.80
CA ASP A 96 6.78 21.79 7.50
C ASP A 96 6.10 22.45 6.29
N SER A 97 5.28 21.69 5.55
CA SER A 97 4.62 22.16 4.34
C SER A 97 3.15 22.52 4.55
N ASP A 98 2.56 23.28 3.63
CA ASP A 98 1.10 23.40 3.44
C ASP A 98 0.59 22.40 2.36
N MET A 99 1.37 21.35 2.06
CA MET A 99 1.26 20.51 0.85
C MET A 99 -0.11 19.82 0.68
N PHE A 100 -0.91 19.72 1.74
CA PHE A 100 -2.22 19.07 1.73
C PHE A 100 -3.41 20.03 1.68
N PHE A 101 -3.22 21.35 1.55
CA PHE A 101 -4.28 22.39 1.57
C PHE A 101 -5.22 22.36 2.80
N THR A 102 -4.93 21.48 3.75
CA THR A 102 -5.42 21.45 5.12
C THR A 102 -4.25 21.87 5.99
N SER A 103 -4.46 22.74 6.97
CA SER A 103 -3.40 23.11 7.91
C SER A 103 -2.72 21.84 8.41
N THR A 104 -1.43 21.67 8.16
CA THR A 104 -0.66 20.45 8.49
C THR A 104 -0.58 20.18 9.99
N SER A 105 -1.03 21.14 10.80
CA SER A 105 -1.44 20.99 12.20
C SER A 105 -2.55 19.96 12.46
N ALA A 106 -3.27 19.49 11.44
CA ALA A 106 -4.30 18.47 11.56
C ALA A 106 -3.75 17.03 11.61
N PHE A 107 -2.57 16.79 11.03
CA PHE A 107 -1.96 15.46 11.01
C PHE A 107 -0.98 15.30 12.17
N GLN A 108 -1.19 14.25 12.96
CA GLN A 108 -0.36 13.98 14.14
C GLN A 108 0.21 12.57 14.04
N TRP A 109 1.52 12.49 13.85
CA TRP A 109 2.29 11.26 13.97
C TRP A 109 2.72 11.08 15.40
N HIS A 110 2.14 10.09 16.08
CA HIS A 110 2.26 9.93 17.53
C HIS A 110 2.56 8.49 17.96
N GLU A 111 2.45 7.53 17.04
CA GLU A 111 2.63 6.12 17.35
C GLU A 111 3.64 5.49 16.40
N ASN A 112 4.62 4.77 16.98
CA ASN A 112 5.60 3.98 16.23
C ASN A 112 5.22 2.50 16.37
N VAL A 113 5.01 1.82 15.25
CA VAL A 113 4.70 0.39 15.24
C VAL A 113 5.73 -0.37 14.43
N THR A 114 6.23 -1.46 15.01
CA THR A 114 7.13 -2.36 14.29
C THR A 114 6.31 -3.31 13.41
N VAL A 115 6.56 -3.28 12.11
CA VAL A 115 5.87 -4.11 11.11
C VAL A 115 6.83 -5.07 10.42
N PRO A 116 6.39 -6.28 10.03
CA PRO A 116 7.21 -7.16 9.20
C PRO A 116 7.43 -6.55 7.82
N VAL A 117 8.65 -6.71 7.28
CA VAL A 117 9.05 -6.22 5.95
C VAL A 117 9.38 -7.41 5.05
N THR A 118 8.95 -7.34 3.79
CA THR A 118 9.38 -8.23 2.71
C THR A 118 9.91 -7.42 1.54
N THR A 119 10.48 -8.07 0.53
CA THR A 119 10.93 -7.38 -0.68
C THR A 119 9.94 -7.58 -1.84
N LEU A 120 9.94 -6.64 -2.79
CA LEU A 120 9.18 -6.77 -4.03
C LEU A 120 9.60 -8.02 -4.80
N ASP A 121 10.90 -8.32 -4.89
CA ASP A 121 11.41 -9.52 -5.54
C ASP A 121 10.85 -10.81 -4.94
N LYS A 122 10.68 -10.88 -3.62
CA LYS A 122 10.08 -12.06 -2.98
C LYS A 122 8.61 -12.21 -3.34
N LEU A 123 7.88 -11.12 -3.45
CA LEU A 123 6.49 -11.16 -3.90
C LEU A 123 6.39 -11.58 -5.37
N ILE A 124 7.25 -11.03 -6.24
CA ILE A 124 7.32 -11.43 -7.66
C ILE A 124 7.66 -12.92 -7.79
N ARG A 125 8.65 -13.42 -7.04
CA ARG A 125 8.99 -14.86 -7.04
C ARG A 125 7.84 -15.73 -6.56
N LYS A 126 7.04 -15.26 -5.60
CA LYS A 126 5.95 -16.04 -4.99
C LYS A 126 4.68 -16.04 -5.83
N TYR A 127 4.30 -14.90 -6.40
CA TYR A 127 2.99 -14.69 -7.04
C TYR A 127 3.08 -14.56 -8.56
N GLY A 128 4.26 -14.26 -9.10
CA GLY A 128 4.49 -13.98 -10.52
C GLY A 128 4.83 -12.51 -10.78
N SER A 129 5.27 -12.23 -12.01
CA SER A 129 5.53 -10.86 -12.47
C SER A 129 4.19 -10.14 -12.73
N PRO A 130 3.95 -8.96 -12.13
CA PRO A 130 2.72 -8.23 -12.39
C PRO A 130 2.76 -7.54 -13.77
N ALA A 131 1.59 -7.42 -14.40
CA ALA A 131 1.40 -6.54 -15.56
C ALA A 131 1.41 -5.06 -15.13
N VAL A 132 0.89 -4.78 -13.94
CA VAL A 132 0.90 -3.44 -13.32
C VAL A 132 1.31 -3.54 -11.86
N CYS A 133 2.30 -2.73 -11.46
CA CYS A 133 2.71 -2.55 -10.08
C CYS A 133 2.48 -1.10 -9.66
N LYS A 134 1.41 -0.85 -8.90
CA LYS A 134 1.18 0.46 -8.29
C LYS A 134 1.93 0.53 -6.96
N ILE A 135 2.64 1.64 -6.74
CA ILE A 135 3.37 1.94 -5.50
C ILE A 135 2.96 3.34 -5.06
N ASP A 136 2.57 3.46 -3.80
CA ASP A 136 2.11 4.69 -3.14
C ASP A 136 2.26 4.41 -1.64
N VAL A 137 3.43 4.73 -1.09
CA VAL A 137 3.86 4.34 0.25
C VAL A 137 4.37 5.53 1.07
N GLU A 138 4.00 6.73 0.63
CA GLU A 138 4.22 7.99 1.34
C GLU A 138 5.70 8.25 1.66
N GLY A 139 6.56 8.26 0.65
CA GLY A 139 7.97 8.64 0.77
C GLY A 139 8.95 7.49 0.97
N PHE A 140 8.46 6.24 0.97
CA PHE A 140 9.29 5.04 1.10
C PHE A 140 9.46 4.27 -0.24
N GLU A 141 9.16 4.88 -1.38
CA GLU A 141 9.07 4.23 -2.70
C GLU A 141 10.42 3.67 -3.21
N TYR A 142 11.53 4.30 -2.82
CA TYR A 142 12.86 3.93 -3.31
C TYR A 142 13.41 2.65 -2.66
N GLN A 143 12.95 2.34 -1.45
CA GLN A 143 13.47 1.24 -0.63
C GLN A 143 12.90 -0.10 -1.07
#